data_AF-K9Z8Y1-F1
#
_entry.id   AF-K9Z8Y1-F1
#
_cell.length_a   1.000
_cell.length_b   1.000
_cell.length_c   1.000
_cell.angle_alpha   90.00
_cell.angle_beta   90.00
_cell.angle_gamma   90.00
#
_symmetry.space_group_name_H-M   'P 1'
#
loop_
_entity.id
_entity.type
_entity.pdbx_description
1 polymer ?
#
loop_
_entity_poly.entity_id
_entity_poly.type
_entity_poly.pdbx_seq_one_letter_code
_entity_poly.pdbx_strand_id
1 'polypeptide(L)'
;MRINSIISVSIASSTILLSLLGLSSDKVNALTLAIANTTMCSLSDLDVSIACEGAFAGNNENQDLSGLFNVSNWTQYAKVDGDSGTSNGLTVNGGGTSSTWSLTGIDFNSFDIMAILKGGPTFSAYLLDSAGLNWNTDGILKGNYKPGPGLSHFTIYTSAKTPQPVPEPLTILGTGLALGLGGLFKSKQKQKLEG
;
A
#
# COMPACT_ATOMS: atom_id res chain seq x y z
N MET A 1 -26.73 -1.18 54.19
CA MET A 1 -25.33 -0.76 54.02
C MET A 1 -24.70 -1.70 53.01
N ARG A 2 -24.02 -1.16 52.00
CA ARG A 2 -23.81 -1.76 50.66
C ARG A 2 -22.78 -2.90 50.65
N ILE A 3 -23.07 -3.94 49.88
CA ILE A 3 -22.19 -5.07 49.50
C ILE A 3 -21.42 -4.64 48.25
N ASN A 4 -20.08 -4.63 48.30
CA ASN A 4 -19.23 -4.42 47.12
C ASN A 4 -18.41 -5.69 46.84
N SER A 5 -18.83 -6.43 45.82
CA SER A 5 -18.03 -7.51 45.21
C SER A 5 -16.91 -6.91 44.35
N ILE A 6 -15.68 -7.36 44.56
CA ILE A 6 -14.53 -7.06 43.70
C ILE A 6 -14.31 -8.30 42.82
N ILE A 7 -14.65 -8.20 41.53
CA ILE A 7 -14.34 -9.21 40.52
C ILE A 7 -12.95 -8.87 39.97
N SER A 8 -11.96 -9.73 40.21
CA SER A 8 -10.62 -9.62 39.63
C SER A 8 -10.59 -10.39 38.30
N VAL A 9 -10.45 -9.68 37.19
CA VAL A 9 -10.28 -10.27 35.85
C VAL A 9 -8.78 -10.40 35.58
N SER A 10 -8.28 -11.62 35.40
CA SER A 10 -6.90 -11.91 35.04
C SER A 10 -6.80 -12.04 33.52
N ILE A 11 -6.03 -11.18 32.86
CA ILE A 11 -5.81 -11.21 31.41
C ILE A 11 -4.50 -11.98 31.17
N ALA A 12 -4.59 -13.17 30.59
CA ALA A 12 -3.43 -13.96 30.20
C ALA A 12 -2.70 -13.28 29.02
N SER A 13 -1.52 -12.74 29.26
CA SER A 13 -0.63 -12.25 28.20
C SER A 13 0.04 -13.43 27.51
N SER A 14 -0.31 -13.70 26.26
CA SER A 14 0.40 -14.66 25.41
C SER A 14 1.57 -13.96 24.71
N THR A 15 2.79 -14.36 25.04
CA THR A 15 4.01 -13.92 24.34
C THR A 15 4.25 -14.85 23.15
N ILE A 16 4.15 -14.29 21.93
CA ILE A 16 4.58 -14.99 20.71
C ILE A 16 6.09 -14.77 20.57
N LEU A 17 6.86 -15.84 20.70
CA LEU A 17 8.30 -15.84 20.48
C LEU A 17 8.57 -15.95 18.96
N LEU A 18 8.96 -14.85 18.32
CA LEU A 18 9.34 -14.85 16.90
C LEU A 18 10.80 -15.33 16.76
N SER A 19 10.98 -16.58 16.35
CA SER A 19 12.29 -17.15 16.01
C SER A 19 12.81 -16.54 14.70
N LEU A 20 13.89 -15.76 14.80
CA LEU A 20 14.59 -15.14 13.67
C LEU A 20 15.39 -16.21 12.90
N LEU A 21 14.91 -16.61 11.72
CA LEU A 21 15.68 -17.42 10.78
C LEU A 21 16.68 -16.51 10.06
N GLY A 22 17.97 -16.73 10.32
CA GLY A 22 19.06 -16.07 9.62
C GLY A 22 19.25 -16.66 8.23
N LEU A 23 18.82 -15.92 7.21
CA LEU A 23 19.23 -16.13 5.81
C LEU A 23 20.15 -14.97 5.42
N SER A 24 21.37 -15.29 5.01
CA SER A 24 22.33 -14.36 4.43
C SER A 24 21.87 -13.98 3.02
N SER A 25 21.62 -12.70 2.79
CA SER A 25 21.40 -12.13 1.45
C SER A 25 22.16 -10.81 1.36
N ASP A 26 22.74 -10.55 0.19
CA ASP A 26 23.37 -9.27 -0.15
C ASP A 26 22.46 -8.11 0.25
N LYS A 27 23.07 -7.06 0.81
CA LYS A 27 22.46 -6.05 1.70
C LYS A 27 21.31 -5.26 1.06
N VAL A 28 20.13 -5.85 1.01
CA VAL A 28 18.86 -5.13 0.96
C VAL A 28 18.21 -5.35 2.32
N ASN A 29 18.11 -4.28 3.12
CA ASN A 29 17.51 -4.40 4.44
C ASN A 29 16.01 -4.64 4.27
N ALA A 30 15.53 -5.78 4.79
CA ALA A 30 14.11 -6.09 4.80
C ALA A 30 13.32 -5.00 5.54
N LEU A 31 12.16 -4.68 4.99
CA LEU A 31 11.25 -3.70 5.57
C LEU A 31 10.81 -4.18 6.96
N THR A 32 11.06 -3.36 7.98
CA THR A 32 10.81 -3.71 9.38
C THR A 32 9.79 -2.75 9.98
N LEU A 33 8.64 -3.25 10.44
CA LEU A 33 7.69 -2.42 11.20
C LEU A 33 8.35 -1.96 12.51
N ALA A 34 8.23 -0.66 12.81
CA ALA A 34 8.81 -0.08 14.02
C ALA A 34 8.12 -0.57 15.30
N ILE A 35 6.86 -1.01 15.22
CA ILE A 35 6.09 -1.61 16.33
C ILE A 35 5.20 -2.73 15.78
N ALA A 36 5.22 -3.90 16.42
CA ALA A 36 4.58 -5.12 15.94
C ALA A 36 3.04 -5.16 16.00
N ASN A 37 2.34 -4.06 16.36
CA ASN A 37 0.91 -4.14 16.71
C ASN A 37 0.01 -2.97 16.28
N THR A 38 0.44 -2.09 15.37
CA THR A 38 -0.45 -1.05 14.80
C THR A 38 0.04 -0.60 13.43
N THR A 39 -0.86 -0.55 12.44
CA THR A 39 -0.78 0.36 11.30
C THR A 39 -0.79 1.78 11.88
N MET A 40 0.39 2.41 11.95
CA MET A 40 0.53 3.73 12.59
C MET A 40 0.24 4.89 11.65
N CYS A 41 0.05 4.63 10.36
CA CYS A 41 -0.40 5.62 9.40
C CYS A 41 -1.94 5.63 9.30
N SER A 42 -2.47 6.80 8.96
CA SER A 42 -3.86 7.02 8.59
C SER A 42 -3.92 7.66 7.20
N LEU A 43 -5.00 7.41 6.45
CA LEU A 43 -5.22 8.09 5.16
C LEU A 43 -5.38 9.61 5.33
N SER A 44 -5.67 10.08 6.54
CA SER A 44 -5.70 11.52 6.87
C SER A 44 -4.31 12.15 7.01
N ASP A 45 -3.25 11.34 7.10
CA ASP A 45 -1.89 11.84 7.30
C ASP A 45 -1.28 12.34 6.00
N LEU A 46 -1.79 11.83 4.88
CA LEU A 46 -1.50 12.33 3.56
C LEU A 46 -2.79 12.33 2.75
N ASP A 47 -3.32 13.52 2.49
CA ASP A 47 -4.51 13.67 1.67
C ASP A 47 -4.31 12.97 0.33
N VAL A 48 -5.42 12.54 -0.28
CA VAL A 48 -5.47 11.80 -1.55
C VAL A 48 -4.80 10.42 -1.54
N SER A 49 -4.42 9.94 -0.36
CA SER A 49 -4.00 8.55 -0.19
C SER A 49 -5.20 7.61 -0.13
N ILE A 50 -5.06 6.46 -0.80
CA ILE A 50 -6.07 5.39 -0.83
C ILE A 50 -5.66 4.15 -0.03
N ALA A 51 -4.37 4.05 0.29
CA ALA A 51 -3.82 3.05 1.19
C ALA A 51 -2.60 3.62 1.91
N CYS A 52 -2.29 3.09 3.08
CA CYS A 52 -1.07 3.43 3.78
C CYS A 52 -0.48 2.19 4.47
N GLU A 53 0.84 2.15 4.58
CA GLU A 53 1.57 1.14 5.33
C GLU A 53 2.69 1.80 6.13
N GLY A 54 2.86 1.38 7.39
CA GLY A 54 3.87 1.95 8.28
C GLY A 54 3.44 1.99 9.76
N ALA A 55 4.24 2.58 10.65
CA ALA A 55 5.55 3.16 10.36
C ALA A 55 6.65 2.11 10.32
N PHE A 56 7.50 2.20 9.32
CA PHE A 56 8.67 1.36 9.10
C PHE A 56 9.90 2.00 9.75
N ALA A 57 10.75 1.18 10.38
CA ALA A 57 12.01 1.63 10.95
C ALA A 57 13.07 1.84 9.87
N GLY A 58 13.92 2.85 10.02
CA GLY A 58 15.04 3.12 9.11
C GLY A 58 14.73 4.17 8.06
N ASN A 59 15.53 4.21 6.99
CA ASN A 59 15.37 5.12 5.85
C ASN A 59 14.90 4.31 4.63
N ASN A 60 13.89 4.82 3.91
CA ASN A 60 13.34 4.19 2.71
C ASN A 60 14.38 4.01 1.59
N GLU A 61 15.40 4.87 1.51
CA GLU A 61 16.45 4.78 0.48
C GLU A 61 17.33 3.53 0.62
N ASN A 62 17.38 2.93 1.81
CA ASN A 62 18.24 1.79 2.13
C ASN A 62 17.44 0.50 2.33
N GLN A 63 16.18 0.46 1.88
CA GLN A 63 15.27 -0.66 2.10
C GLN A 63 14.65 -1.16 0.81
N ASP A 64 14.28 -2.45 0.82
CA ASP A 64 13.43 -2.99 -0.23
C ASP A 64 12.00 -2.50 -0.02
N LEU A 65 11.49 -1.74 -0.99
CA LEU A 65 10.11 -1.30 -1.01
C LEU A 65 9.22 -2.24 -1.83
N SER A 66 9.81 -3.25 -2.49
CA SER A 66 9.07 -4.21 -3.31
C SER A 66 8.03 -4.96 -2.48
N GLY A 67 6.82 -5.05 -3.01
CA GLY A 67 5.69 -5.69 -2.33
C GLY A 67 4.84 -4.74 -1.50
N LEU A 68 5.29 -3.52 -1.21
CA LEU A 68 4.41 -2.49 -0.65
C LEU A 68 3.22 -2.27 -1.60
N PHE A 69 2.02 -2.31 -1.03
CA PHE A 69 0.76 -2.21 -1.77
C PHE A 69 0.56 -3.29 -2.87
N ASN A 70 1.22 -4.45 -2.75
CA ASN A 70 1.29 -5.48 -3.78
C ASN A 70 1.90 -5.01 -5.11
N VAL A 71 2.72 -3.95 -5.08
CA VAL A 71 3.42 -3.42 -6.25
C VAL A 71 4.90 -3.74 -6.15
N SER A 72 5.48 -4.22 -7.25
CA SER A 72 6.91 -4.45 -7.40
C SER A 72 7.59 -3.32 -8.16
N ASN A 73 8.93 -3.24 -8.06
CA ASN A 73 9.79 -2.37 -8.87
C ASN A 73 9.55 -0.85 -8.68
N TRP A 74 9.29 -0.44 -7.44
CA TRP A 74 9.24 0.98 -7.09
C TRP A 74 10.53 1.69 -7.46
N THR A 75 10.42 2.77 -8.24
CA THR A 75 11.54 3.62 -8.65
C THR A 75 11.35 5.02 -8.10
N GLN A 76 12.39 5.60 -7.49
CA GLN A 76 12.30 6.97 -6.98
C GLN A 76 12.13 7.94 -8.15
N TYR A 77 11.07 8.76 -8.09
CA TYR A 77 10.76 9.79 -9.07
C TYR A 77 11.22 11.18 -8.60
N ALA A 78 10.92 11.54 -7.35
CA ALA A 78 11.25 12.84 -6.79
C ALA A 78 11.57 12.73 -5.30
N LYS A 79 12.43 13.62 -4.81
CA LYS A 79 12.74 13.75 -3.38
C LYS A 79 12.98 15.20 -3.02
N VAL A 80 12.35 15.65 -1.95
CA VAL A 80 12.69 16.91 -1.27
C VAL A 80 13.34 16.55 0.06
N ASP A 81 14.62 16.88 0.19
CA ASP A 81 15.38 16.78 1.44
C ASP A 81 15.07 18.00 2.32
N GLY A 82 14.47 17.76 3.49
CA GLY A 82 13.95 18.77 4.39
C GLY A 82 12.42 18.80 4.45
N ASP A 83 11.89 19.78 5.18
CA ASP A 83 10.46 20.00 5.33
C ASP A 83 9.89 20.98 4.28
N SER A 84 10.74 21.55 3.43
CA SER A 84 10.39 22.47 2.37
C SER A 84 11.29 22.33 1.16
N GLY A 85 10.75 22.59 -0.03
CA GLY A 85 11.51 22.63 -1.27
C GLY A 85 10.75 22.09 -2.48
N THR A 86 11.41 22.10 -3.62
CA THR A 86 10.85 21.60 -4.89
C THR A 86 11.88 20.73 -5.60
N SER A 87 11.44 19.59 -6.14
CA SER A 87 12.28 18.64 -6.86
C SER A 87 11.44 17.83 -7.84
N ASN A 88 11.83 17.81 -9.12
CA ASN A 88 11.16 17.05 -10.19
C ASN A 88 9.61 17.10 -10.17
N GLY A 89 9.04 18.30 -10.03
CA GLY A 89 7.60 18.52 -9.99
C GLY A 89 6.91 18.29 -8.64
N LEU A 90 7.60 17.69 -7.65
CA LEU A 90 7.17 17.64 -6.25
C LEU A 90 7.50 18.97 -5.55
N THR A 91 6.54 19.57 -4.85
CA THR A 91 6.74 20.74 -3.98
C THR A 91 6.20 20.46 -2.59
N VAL A 92 6.97 20.82 -1.55
CA VAL A 92 6.61 20.69 -0.14
C VAL A 92 6.72 22.05 0.53
N ASN A 93 5.67 22.49 1.23
CA ASN A 93 5.54 23.87 1.72
C ASN A 93 5.85 24.04 3.22
N GLY A 94 7.00 23.56 3.70
CA GLY A 94 7.47 23.82 5.08
C GLY A 94 6.57 23.21 6.15
N GLY A 95 6.72 23.65 7.41
CA GLY A 95 5.74 23.40 8.48
C GLY A 95 6.15 22.40 9.56
N GLY A 96 7.35 21.80 9.46
CA GLY A 96 7.90 20.90 10.45
C GLY A 96 7.15 19.57 10.55
N THR A 97 5.93 19.57 11.06
CA THR A 97 5.11 18.35 11.31
C THR A 97 3.87 18.24 10.43
N SER A 98 3.46 19.32 9.76
CA SER A 98 2.30 19.32 8.85
C SER A 98 2.32 20.53 7.92
N SER A 99 1.89 20.37 6.66
CA SER A 99 1.65 21.48 5.72
C SER A 99 0.96 20.97 4.46
N THR A 100 1.20 21.64 3.34
CA THR A 100 0.73 21.29 2.01
C THR A 100 1.86 20.78 1.13
N TRP A 101 1.47 20.03 0.11
CA TRP A 101 2.36 19.54 -0.94
C TRP A 101 1.63 19.49 -2.28
N SER A 102 2.38 19.45 -3.37
CA SER A 102 1.83 19.26 -4.70
C SER A 102 2.78 18.43 -5.57
N LEU A 103 2.22 17.77 -6.58
CA LEU A 103 2.98 16.98 -7.54
C LEU A 103 2.48 17.26 -8.95
N THR A 104 3.41 17.55 -9.85
CA THR A 104 3.14 17.85 -11.25
C THR A 104 4.07 17.04 -12.17
N GLY A 105 3.70 16.91 -13.44
CA GLY A 105 4.52 16.23 -14.45
C GLY A 105 4.44 14.70 -14.43
N ILE A 106 3.50 14.12 -13.66
CA ILE A 106 3.25 12.67 -13.62
C ILE A 106 1.82 12.34 -14.04
N ASP A 107 1.65 11.22 -14.75
CA ASP A 107 0.34 10.69 -15.13
C ASP A 107 -0.09 9.56 -14.17
N PHE A 108 -1.07 9.86 -13.32
CA PHE A 108 -1.68 8.92 -12.38
C PHE A 108 -2.42 7.76 -13.06
N ASN A 109 -2.72 7.86 -14.36
CA ASN A 109 -3.33 6.76 -15.11
C ASN A 109 -2.30 5.73 -15.58
N SER A 110 -1.07 6.16 -15.84
CA SER A 110 0.01 5.31 -16.36
C SER A 110 0.86 4.68 -15.25
N PHE A 111 0.87 5.27 -14.05
CA PHE A 111 1.72 4.83 -12.94
C PHE A 111 0.92 4.59 -11.66
N ASP A 112 1.36 3.60 -10.88
CA ASP A 112 1.12 3.55 -9.44
C ASP A 112 2.11 4.50 -8.78
N ILE A 113 1.63 5.30 -7.83
CA ILE A 113 2.40 6.37 -7.22
C ILE A 113 2.35 6.22 -5.71
N MET A 114 3.52 6.13 -5.09
CA MET A 114 3.69 6.03 -3.66
C MET A 114 4.42 7.27 -3.15
N ALA A 115 3.85 7.90 -2.13
CA ALA A 115 4.52 8.91 -1.34
C ALA A 115 5.09 8.29 -0.06
N ILE A 116 6.29 8.72 0.32
CA ILE A 116 6.92 8.38 1.59
C ILE A 116 7.17 9.65 2.37
N LEU A 117 6.64 9.70 3.59
CA LEU A 117 6.96 10.72 4.58
C LEU A 117 7.96 10.13 5.57
N LYS A 118 9.15 10.74 5.67
CA LYS A 118 10.21 10.30 6.57
C LYS A 118 10.46 11.33 7.67
N GLY A 119 10.55 10.87 8.91
CA GLY A 119 10.92 11.71 10.07
C GLY A 119 11.50 10.90 11.22
N GLY A 120 12.49 11.44 11.95
CA GLY A 120 13.10 10.72 13.08
C GLY A 120 13.70 9.36 12.68
N PRO A 121 13.42 8.25 13.39
CA PRO A 121 13.88 6.91 13.02
C PRO A 121 12.93 6.11 12.12
N THR A 122 11.79 6.66 11.69
CA THR A 122 10.78 5.90 10.91
C THR A 122 10.26 6.64 9.69
N PHE A 123 9.61 5.93 8.77
CA PHE A 123 8.79 6.48 7.68
C PHE A 123 7.46 5.74 7.55
N SER A 124 6.52 6.35 6.84
CA SER A 124 5.29 5.71 6.39
C SER A 124 5.11 5.93 4.90
N ALA A 125 4.54 4.93 4.24
CA ALA A 125 4.26 4.92 2.82
C ALA A 125 2.76 5.08 2.58
N TYR A 126 2.40 5.78 1.51
CA TYR A 126 1.04 6.10 1.14
C TYR A 126 0.86 5.90 -0.36
N LEU A 127 -0.10 5.08 -0.76
CA LEU A 127 -0.48 4.92 -2.15
C LEU A 127 -1.44 6.03 -2.55
N LEU A 128 -1.17 6.70 -3.67
CA LEU A 128 -1.90 7.89 -4.11
C LEU A 128 -2.80 7.60 -5.30
N ASP A 129 -3.96 8.26 -5.35
CA ASP A 129 -4.85 8.25 -6.52
C ASP A 129 -4.86 9.57 -7.31
N SER A 130 -4.36 10.64 -6.71
CA SER A 130 -4.35 11.98 -7.29
C SER A 130 -3.25 12.87 -6.71
N ALA A 131 -3.15 14.11 -7.21
CA ALA A 131 -2.11 15.05 -6.81
C ALA A 131 -2.49 15.84 -5.55
N GLY A 132 -1.47 16.11 -4.73
CA GLY A 132 -1.57 16.46 -3.31
C GLY A 132 -2.36 17.70 -2.87
N LEU A 133 -2.64 17.71 -1.56
CA LEU A 133 -3.24 18.78 -0.77
C LEU A 133 -2.46 18.96 0.54
N ASN A 134 -2.86 18.29 1.62
CA ASN A 134 -2.21 18.36 2.92
C ASN A 134 -1.41 17.10 3.27
N TRP A 135 -0.46 17.27 4.18
CA TRP A 135 0.30 16.20 4.82
C TRP A 135 0.53 16.52 6.31
N ASN A 136 0.70 15.48 7.11
CA ASN A 136 1.20 15.55 8.48
C ASN A 136 2.11 14.35 8.80
N THR A 137 2.68 14.35 9.99
CA THR A 137 3.66 13.34 10.44
C THR A 137 3.14 12.48 11.59
N ASP A 138 1.83 12.50 11.85
CA ASP A 138 1.23 11.68 12.91
C ASP A 138 1.39 10.19 12.59
N GLY A 139 1.42 9.86 11.30
CA GLY A 139 1.66 8.53 10.78
C GLY A 139 3.07 7.96 11.00
N ILE A 140 4.02 8.76 11.50
CA ILE A 140 5.43 8.37 11.71
C ILE A 140 5.85 8.62 13.15
N LEU A 141 6.85 7.85 13.61
CA LEU A 141 7.32 7.86 15.00
C LEU A 141 8.67 8.53 15.21
N LYS A 142 8.79 9.14 16.38
CA LYS A 142 10.03 9.59 17.04
C LYS A 142 10.79 8.40 17.68
N GLY A 143 12.03 8.64 18.10
CA GLY A 143 12.85 7.65 18.83
C GLY A 143 12.30 7.21 20.19
N ASN A 144 11.31 7.93 20.73
CA ASN A 144 10.57 7.55 21.93
C ASN A 144 9.19 6.94 21.61
N TYR A 145 8.98 6.49 20.37
CA TYR A 145 7.75 5.88 19.88
C TYR A 145 6.50 6.77 19.93
N LYS A 146 6.66 8.09 20.09
CA LYS A 146 5.56 9.05 19.98
C LYS A 146 5.39 9.51 18.52
N PRO A 147 4.16 9.79 18.07
CA PRO A 147 3.91 10.28 16.71
C PRO A 147 4.43 11.71 16.48
N GLY A 148 4.41 12.13 15.21
CA GLY A 148 4.66 13.52 14.79
C GLY A 148 6.11 14.00 14.91
N PRO A 149 7.15 13.25 14.49
CA PRO A 149 8.50 13.81 14.29
C PRO A 149 8.48 14.89 13.20
N GLY A 150 9.44 15.81 13.25
CA GLY A 150 9.65 16.73 12.13
C GLY A 150 9.99 15.97 10.83
N LEU A 151 9.45 16.43 9.72
CA LEU A 151 9.67 15.88 8.39
C LEU A 151 11.15 16.08 8.01
N SER A 152 11.82 14.97 7.72
CA SER A 152 13.21 14.95 7.28
C SER A 152 13.31 14.92 5.76
N HIS A 153 12.41 14.21 5.08
CA HIS A 153 12.24 14.29 3.63
C HIS A 153 10.89 13.74 3.18
N PHE A 154 10.49 14.18 2.00
CA PHE A 154 9.33 13.68 1.26
C PHE A 154 9.84 13.05 -0.04
N THR A 155 9.54 11.77 -0.27
CA THR A 155 9.93 11.05 -1.49
C THR A 155 8.71 10.54 -2.25
N ILE A 156 8.72 10.66 -3.58
CA ILE A 156 7.75 10.04 -4.48
C ILE A 156 8.44 8.88 -5.20
N TYR A 157 7.80 7.72 -5.18
CA TYR A 157 8.14 6.55 -5.96
C TYR A 157 7.04 6.26 -6.98
N THR A 158 7.42 5.66 -8.10
CA THR A 158 6.51 5.26 -9.15
C THR A 158 6.77 3.83 -9.58
N SER A 159 5.72 3.16 -10.05
CA SER A 159 5.83 1.90 -10.76
C SER A 159 4.87 1.95 -11.94
N ALA A 160 5.31 1.46 -13.10
CA ALA A 160 4.44 1.44 -14.28
C ALA A 160 3.27 0.48 -14.03
N LYS A 161 2.04 0.94 -14.26
CA LYS A 161 0.87 0.06 -14.20
C LYS A 161 1.00 -0.98 -15.30
N THR A 162 1.00 -2.25 -14.95
CA THR A 162 0.89 -3.30 -15.97
C THR A 162 -0.50 -3.22 -16.59
N PRO A 163 -0.64 -3.21 -17.92
CA PRO A 163 -1.93 -3.31 -18.57
C PRO A 163 -2.66 -4.55 -18.02
N GLN A 164 -3.83 -4.36 -17.41
CA GLN A 164 -4.67 -5.48 -17.02
C GLN A 164 -5.02 -6.24 -18.30
N PRO A 165 -4.71 -7.55 -18.43
CA PRO A 165 -5.09 -8.31 -19.60
C PRO A 165 -6.61 -8.35 -19.69
N VAL A 166 -7.16 -7.60 -20.65
CA VAL A 166 -8.59 -7.65 -20.94
C VAL A 166 -8.91 -9.05 -21.47
N PRO A 167 -9.88 -9.78 -20.90
CA PRO A 167 -10.29 -11.07 -21.43
C PRO A 167 -10.70 -10.92 -22.89
N GLU A 168 -9.99 -11.57 -23.80
CA GLU A 168 -10.26 -11.44 -25.23
C GLU A 168 -11.68 -11.94 -25.55
N PRO A 169 -12.44 -11.21 -26.40
CA PRO A 169 -13.82 -11.56 -26.75
C PRO A 169 -13.96 -12.91 -27.47
N LEU A 170 -12.86 -13.55 -27.91
CA LEU A 170 -12.87 -14.90 -28.47
C LEU A 170 -13.33 -15.96 -27.45
N THR A 171 -13.14 -15.71 -26.14
CA THR A 171 -13.65 -16.62 -25.10
C THR A 171 -15.18 -16.55 -25.00
N ILE A 172 -15.77 -15.37 -25.23
CA ILE A 172 -17.22 -15.14 -25.23
C ILE A 172 -17.86 -15.67 -26.52
N LEU A 173 -17.18 -15.52 -27.66
CA LEU A 173 -17.68 -16.03 -28.93
C LEU A 173 -17.56 -17.57 -29.03
N GLY A 174 -16.48 -18.14 -28.49
CA GLY A 174 -16.24 -19.58 -28.47
C GLY A 174 -17.19 -20.37 -27.56
N THR A 175 -17.56 -19.79 -26.41
CA THR A 175 -18.55 -20.40 -25.50
C THR A 175 -19.99 -20.25 -26.00
N GLY A 176 -20.31 -19.17 -26.72
CA GLY A 176 -21.62 -18.98 -27.35
C GLY A 176 -21.93 -19.98 -28.48
N LEU A 177 -20.93 -20.33 -29.29
CA LEU A 177 -21.10 -21.29 -30.40
C LEU A 177 -21.25 -22.74 -29.92
N ALA A 178 -20.62 -23.12 -28.80
CA ALA A 178 -20.73 -24.47 -28.24
C ALA A 178 -22.14 -24.80 -27.71
N LEU A 179 -22.90 -23.79 -27.24
CA LEU A 179 -24.28 -23.95 -26.78
C LEU A 179 -25.32 -23.80 -27.90
N GLY A 180 -25.00 -23.12 -29.00
CA GLY A 180 -25.94 -22.88 -30.12
C GLY A 180 -26.08 -24.04 -31.12
N LEU A 181 -25.05 -24.87 -31.30
CA LEU A 181 -25.03 -25.92 -32.34
C LEU A 181 -25.39 -27.33 -31.85
N GLY A 182 -25.40 -27.58 -30.54
CA GLY A 182 -25.77 -28.88 -29.96
C GLY A 182 -27.28 -29.18 -29.98
N GLY A 183 -28.14 -28.18 -30.21
CA GLY A 183 -29.60 -28.32 -30.17
C GLY A 183 -30.27 -28.74 -31.49
N LEU A 184 -29.56 -28.69 -32.63
CA LEU A 184 -30.20 -28.82 -33.95
C LEU A 184 -30.16 -30.23 -34.57
N PHE A 185 -29.53 -31.22 -33.93
CA PHE A 185 -29.40 -32.57 -34.51
C PHE A 185 -30.32 -33.65 -33.93
N LYS A 186 -31.35 -33.31 -33.13
CA LYS A 186 -32.22 -34.29 -32.46
C LYS A 186 -33.65 -34.42 -33.05
N SER A 187 -33.83 -34.35 -34.37
CA SER A 187 -35.18 -34.41 -34.98
C SER A 187 -35.49 -35.59 -35.91
N LYS A 188 -34.61 -36.57 -36.16
CA LYS A 188 -34.92 -37.64 -37.15
C LYS A 188 -34.50 -39.08 -36.79
N GLN A 189 -34.84 -39.56 -35.60
CA GLN A 189 -34.85 -41.01 -35.30
C GLN A 189 -36.05 -41.42 -34.42
N LYS A 190 -37.27 -41.28 -34.93
CA LYS A 190 -38.44 -42.05 -34.45
C LYS A 190 -39.46 -42.19 -35.57
N GLN A 191 -39.12 -42.96 -36.61
CA GLN A 191 -40.09 -43.61 -37.48
C GLN A 191 -39.47 -44.90 -38.04
N LYS A 192 -39.47 -45.98 -37.24
CA LYS A 192 -39.52 -47.37 -37.75
C LYS A 192 -39.67 -48.40 -36.61
N LEU A 193 -40.89 -48.54 -36.12
CA LEU A 193 -41.46 -49.67 -35.35
C LEU A 193 -42.92 -49.21 -35.22
N GLU A 194 -43.91 -49.80 -35.88
CA GLU A 194 -44.35 -51.19 -35.78
C GLU A 194 -44.94 -51.67 -37.12
N GLY A 195 -44.67 -52.93 -37.45
CA GLY A 195 -45.47 -53.78 -38.33
C GLY A 195 -45.96 -54.96 -37.52
#